data_AF-A0AAW7Q557-F1
#
_entry.id   AF-A0AAW7Q557-F1
#
_cell.length_a   1.000
_cell.length_b   1.000
_cell.length_c   1.000
_cell.angle_alpha   90.00
_cell.angle_beta   90.00
_cell.angle_gamma   90.00
#
_symmetry.space_group_name_H-M   'P 1'
#
loop_
_entity.id
_entity.type
_entity.pdbx_description
1 polymer ?
#
loop_
_entity_poly.entity_id
_entity_poly.type
_entity_poly.pdbx_seq_one_letter_code
_entity_poly.pdbx_strand_id
1 'polypeptide(L)'
;MNLYLKNEQNLLRISIFSTILLAGIGIIFGLLASSSTIIFDSIYAMIDAVMTTLALIVARLITSSTSKDFIHNKLEKHFTMGFWHLEPIVLGVNGILLIGAATYAFINAIDSLLLGGREILFGYAIVITLISIVVELSLGIFIKKANKSINSEFLTLDSISWLISASMSLGYLFAFTFGYIAKNTSLDWITPYIDPSVLIFVCIFIIPMPFKTVKKALADILLVTPLELKQQVDKIAENIVKKYGFDSFRAYVARVGRGRQIELYFIVPKSWPAKKLEEWDLLRDEIEKELGKEDPDLWLTIVFTTDCEWAE
;
A
#
# COMPACT_ATOMS: atom_id res chain seq x y z
N MET A 1 18.18 -12.31 16.12
CA MET A 1 17.45 -11.28 15.33
C MET A 1 18.03 -11.09 13.93
N ASN A 2 19.31 -10.75 13.78
CA ASN A 2 19.93 -10.46 12.47
C ASN A 2 19.89 -11.59 11.43
N LEU A 3 19.99 -12.86 11.83
CA LEU A 3 19.88 -13.99 10.89
C LEU A 3 18.46 -14.14 10.33
N TYR A 4 17.42 -13.95 11.15
CA TYR A 4 16.02 -14.05 10.73
C TYR A 4 15.63 -12.90 9.80
N LEU A 5 16.02 -11.66 10.12
CA LEU A 5 15.80 -10.49 9.27
C LEU A 5 16.53 -10.63 7.91
N LYS A 6 17.75 -11.18 7.92
CA LYS A 6 18.51 -11.42 6.68
C LYS A 6 17.86 -12.52 5.82
N ASN A 7 17.31 -13.56 6.45
CA ASN A 7 16.58 -14.62 5.76
C ASN A 7 15.24 -14.12 5.19
N GLU A 8 14.51 -13.28 5.93
CA GLU A 8 13.29 -12.62 5.48
C GLU A 8 13.54 -11.76 4.24
N GLN A 9 14.52 -10.85 4.30
CA GLN A 9 14.83 -9.98 3.16
C GLN A 9 15.27 -10.77 1.92
N ASN A 10 15.98 -11.88 2.11
CA ASN A 10 16.36 -12.76 1.00
C ASN A 10 15.13 -13.44 0.37
N LEU A 11 14.19 -13.93 1.18
CA LEU A 11 12.95 -14.54 0.67
C LEU A 11 12.09 -13.52 -0.09
N LEU A 12 11.94 -12.30 0.45
CA LEU A 12 11.21 -11.23 -0.25
C LEU A 12 11.89 -10.84 -1.57
N ARG A 13 13.23 -10.80 -1.61
CA ARG A 13 13.96 -10.55 -2.87
C ARG A 13 13.74 -11.66 -3.90
N ILE A 14 13.71 -12.92 -3.47
CA ILE A 14 13.38 -14.04 -4.34
C ILE A 14 11.95 -13.88 -4.87
N SER A 15 10.98 -13.57 -4.00
CA SER A 15 9.58 -13.34 -4.39
C SER A 15 9.44 -12.24 -5.44
N ILE A 16 10.07 -11.07 -5.21
CA ILE A 16 10.06 -9.95 -6.17
C ILE A 16 10.69 -10.36 -7.51
N PHE A 17 11.86 -11.01 -7.48
CA PHE A 17 12.53 -11.45 -8.69
C PHE A 17 11.68 -12.47 -9.48
N SER A 18 11.10 -13.45 -8.78
CA SER A 18 10.20 -14.43 -9.38
C SER A 18 8.97 -13.80 -9.99
N THR A 19 8.39 -12.78 -9.34
CA THR A 19 7.23 -12.05 -9.86
C THR A 19 7.58 -11.33 -11.16
N ILE A 20 8.69 -10.59 -11.20
CA ILE A 20 9.14 -9.88 -12.40
C ILE A 20 9.47 -10.86 -13.54
N LEU A 21 10.13 -11.97 -13.24
CA LEU A 21 10.47 -12.99 -14.23
C LEU A 21 9.20 -13.64 -14.80
N LEU A 22 8.27 -14.06 -13.93
CA LEU A 22 7.03 -14.69 -14.34
C LEU A 22 6.16 -13.74 -15.17
N ALA A 23 6.06 -12.47 -14.76
CA ALA A 23 5.37 -11.43 -15.51
C ALA A 23 6.00 -11.20 -16.89
N GLY A 24 7.33 -11.17 -16.99
CA GLY A 24 8.02 -11.04 -18.28
C GLY A 24 7.71 -12.21 -19.23
N ILE A 25 7.77 -13.45 -18.72
CA ILE A 25 7.41 -14.64 -19.50
C ILE A 25 5.93 -14.62 -19.88
N GLY A 26 5.06 -14.22 -18.94
CA GLY A 26 3.61 -14.09 -19.15
C GLY A 26 3.25 -13.09 -20.25
N ILE A 27 3.92 -11.94 -20.33
CA ILE A 27 3.74 -10.98 -21.43
C ILE A 27 4.09 -11.63 -22.77
N ILE A 28 5.24 -12.31 -22.86
CA ILE A 28 5.70 -12.97 -24.09
C ILE A 28 4.67 -14.01 -24.53
N PHE A 29 4.27 -14.91 -23.64
CA PHE A 29 3.30 -15.96 -23.96
C PHE A 29 1.89 -15.42 -24.19
N GLY A 30 1.49 -14.34 -23.50
CA GLY A 30 0.23 -13.66 -23.73
C GLY A 30 0.14 -13.07 -25.13
N LEU A 31 1.23 -12.47 -25.63
CA LEU A 31 1.35 -12.00 -27.01
C LEU A 31 1.31 -13.16 -28.01
N LEU A 32 2.06 -14.24 -27.76
CA LEU A 32 2.03 -15.45 -28.60
C LEU A 32 0.63 -16.09 -28.63
N ALA A 33 -0.06 -16.12 -27.49
CA ALA A 33 -1.40 -16.64 -27.36
C ALA A 33 -2.49 -15.71 -27.91
N SER A 34 -2.16 -14.43 -28.17
CA SER A 34 -3.11 -13.35 -28.40
C SER A 34 -4.15 -13.20 -27.27
N SER A 35 -3.77 -13.51 -26.03
CA SER A 35 -4.66 -13.43 -24.85
C SER A 35 -4.47 -12.09 -24.13
N SER A 36 -5.52 -11.27 -24.11
CA SER A 36 -5.54 -10.04 -23.36
C SER A 36 -5.58 -10.29 -21.86
N THR A 37 -6.19 -11.38 -21.39
CA THR A 37 -6.19 -11.76 -19.96
C THR A 37 -4.78 -12.00 -19.45
N ILE A 38 -3.99 -12.84 -20.14
CA ILE A 38 -2.63 -13.18 -19.70
C ILE A 38 -1.71 -11.95 -19.77
N ILE A 39 -1.83 -11.14 -20.83
CA ILE A 39 -1.07 -9.89 -20.95
C ILE A 39 -1.42 -8.94 -19.80
N PHE A 40 -2.71 -8.76 -19.51
CA PHE A 40 -3.16 -7.89 -18.42
C PHE A 40 -2.63 -8.37 -17.07
N ASP A 41 -2.82 -9.65 -16.74
CA ASP A 41 -2.38 -10.25 -15.48
C ASP A 41 -0.87 -10.04 -15.27
N SER A 42 -0.09 -10.24 -16.33
CA SER A 42 1.35 -10.08 -16.31
C SER A 42 1.79 -8.61 -16.15
N ILE A 43 1.16 -7.68 -16.88
CA ILE A 43 1.45 -6.24 -16.74
C ILE A 43 1.04 -5.75 -15.36
N TYR A 44 -0.11 -6.18 -14.85
CA TYR A 44 -0.61 -5.83 -13.53
C TYR A 44 0.38 -6.29 -12.44
N ALA A 45 0.82 -7.54 -12.48
CA ALA A 45 1.83 -8.08 -11.57
C ALA A 45 3.17 -7.33 -11.66
N MET A 46 3.59 -6.93 -12.87
CA MET A 46 4.83 -6.17 -13.07
C MET A 46 4.74 -4.76 -12.47
N ILE A 47 3.63 -4.05 -12.68
CA ILE A 47 3.39 -2.73 -12.07
C ILE A 47 3.42 -2.86 -10.55
N ASP A 48 2.68 -3.82 -10.00
CA ASP A 48 2.59 -4.01 -8.56
C ASP A 48 3.95 -4.39 -7.93
N ALA A 49 4.75 -5.23 -8.60
CA ALA A 49 6.09 -5.59 -8.14
C ALA A 49 7.06 -4.39 -8.12
N VAL A 50 7.03 -3.56 -9.17
CA VAL A 50 7.86 -2.33 -9.25
C VAL A 50 7.45 -1.35 -8.15
N MET A 51 6.15 -1.13 -7.98
CA MET A 51 5.64 -0.19 -6.98
C MET A 51 5.84 -0.68 -5.55
N THR A 52 5.71 -1.98 -5.30
CA THR A 52 6.04 -2.60 -4.00
C THR A 52 7.53 -2.45 -3.71
N THR A 53 8.40 -2.62 -4.71
CA THR A 53 9.84 -2.37 -4.56
C THR A 53 10.12 -0.91 -4.18
N LEU A 54 9.46 0.03 -4.86
CA LEU A 54 9.58 1.45 -4.53
C LEU A 54 9.07 1.77 -3.13
N ALA A 55 7.94 1.19 -2.71
CA ALA A 55 7.39 1.35 -1.36
C ALA A 55 8.36 0.82 -0.30
N LEU A 56 9.02 -0.32 -0.55
CA LEU A 56 10.04 -0.85 0.35
C LEU A 56 11.28 0.06 0.45
N ILE A 57 11.70 0.67 -0.66
CA ILE A 57 12.80 1.66 -0.65
C ILE A 57 12.41 2.86 0.21
N VAL A 58 11.19 3.39 0.04
CA VAL A 58 10.67 4.51 0.84
C VAL A 58 10.56 4.14 2.32
N ALA A 59 10.03 2.95 2.65
CA ALA A 59 9.93 2.50 4.03
C ALA A 59 11.31 2.39 4.71
N ARG A 60 12.33 1.90 3.99
CA ARG A 60 13.71 1.87 4.47
C ARG A 60 14.28 3.27 4.67
N LEU A 61 14.00 4.20 3.74
CA LEU A 61 14.43 5.59 3.85
C LEU A 61 13.84 6.25 5.11
N ILE A 62 12.53 6.08 5.34
CA ILE A 62 11.85 6.57 6.55
C ILE A 62 12.52 6.00 7.80
N THR A 63 12.62 4.67 7.91
CA THR A 63 13.21 3.99 9.08
C THR A 63 14.65 4.45 9.34
N SER A 64 15.43 4.64 8.27
CA SER A 64 16.80 5.13 8.37
C SER A 64 16.88 6.58 8.85
N SER A 65 15.94 7.45 8.44
CA SER A 65 15.90 8.83 8.89
C SER A 65 15.46 9.00 10.35
N THR A 66 14.65 8.08 10.88
CA THR A 66 14.19 8.12 12.28
C THR A 66 15.20 7.48 13.25
N SER A 67 16.17 6.72 12.75
CA SER A 67 17.22 6.11 13.56
C SER A 67 18.34 7.12 13.86
N LYS A 68 18.63 7.37 15.14
CA LYS A 68 19.68 8.30 15.62
C LYS A 68 21.10 8.05 15.07
N ASP A 69 21.34 6.92 14.40
CA ASP A 69 22.61 6.52 13.80
C ASP A 69 22.81 6.97 12.34
N PHE A 70 21.86 7.69 11.74
CA PHE A 70 22.01 8.18 10.37
C PHE A 70 22.76 9.51 10.29
N ILE A 71 23.97 9.52 10.85
CA ILE A 71 24.91 10.63 10.70
C ILE A 71 25.48 10.54 9.27
N HIS A 72 25.17 11.54 8.43
CA HIS A 72 25.70 11.81 7.07
C HIS A 72 24.91 11.28 5.86
N ASN A 73 23.74 11.86 5.58
CA ASN A 73 23.27 11.91 4.20
C ASN A 73 22.90 13.33 3.74
N LYS A 74 23.39 13.71 2.55
CA LYS A 74 23.24 15.04 1.93
C LYS A 74 21.76 15.45 1.73
N LEU A 75 20.86 14.48 1.77
CA LEU A 75 19.41 14.64 1.62
C LEU A 75 18.75 15.26 2.86
N GLU A 76 19.26 15.01 4.07
CA GLU A 76 18.68 15.55 5.32
C GLU A 76 18.66 17.09 5.32
N LYS A 77 19.68 17.72 4.73
CA LYS A 77 19.77 19.18 4.60
C LYS A 77 18.60 19.80 3.83
N HIS A 78 17.94 19.02 2.97
CA HIS A 78 16.82 19.49 2.15
C HIS A 78 15.46 18.98 2.66
N PHE A 79 15.45 17.97 3.55
CA PHE A 79 14.23 17.34 4.07
C PHE A 79 14.27 17.28 5.60
N THR A 80 14.13 18.45 6.24
CA THR A 80 14.24 18.62 7.70
C THR A 80 13.05 18.05 8.48
N MET A 81 11.93 17.75 7.82
CA MET A 81 10.72 17.15 8.42
C MET A 81 10.64 15.63 8.18
N GLY A 82 11.73 15.01 7.71
CA GLY A 82 11.77 13.59 7.38
C GLY A 82 11.07 13.23 6.07
N PHE A 83 10.79 11.93 5.90
CA PHE A 83 10.36 11.35 4.63
C PHE A 83 8.98 10.68 4.65
N TRP A 84 8.19 10.85 5.72
CA TRP A 84 6.87 10.21 5.85
C TRP A 84 5.91 10.55 4.70
N HIS A 85 6.02 11.75 4.12
CA HIS A 85 5.21 12.20 2.98
C HIS A 85 5.41 11.38 1.70
N LEU A 86 6.54 10.66 1.56
CA LEU A 86 6.78 9.81 0.39
C LEU A 86 5.92 8.55 0.40
N GLU A 87 5.57 8.02 1.58
CA GLU A 87 4.75 6.82 1.73
C GLU A 87 3.37 6.94 1.07
N PRO A 88 2.53 7.96 1.40
CA PRO A 88 1.23 8.12 0.76
C PRO A 88 1.36 8.46 -0.73
N ILE A 89 2.42 9.16 -1.17
CA ILE A 89 2.66 9.44 -2.60
C ILE A 89 2.85 8.13 -3.38
N VAL A 90 3.74 7.26 -2.91
CA VAL A 90 4.00 5.98 -3.59
C VAL A 90 2.77 5.09 -3.60
N LEU A 91 2.04 5.01 -2.48
CA LEU A 91 0.80 4.23 -2.39
C LEU A 91 -0.30 4.79 -3.31
N GLY A 92 -0.43 6.12 -3.38
CA GLY A 92 -1.39 6.80 -4.26
C GLY A 92 -1.07 6.56 -5.73
N VAL A 93 0.20 6.72 -6.13
CA VAL A 93 0.65 6.43 -7.50
C VAL A 93 0.43 4.96 -7.85
N ASN A 94 0.75 4.02 -6.95
CA ASN A 94 0.53 2.59 -7.19
C ASN A 94 -0.95 2.32 -7.47
N GLY A 95 -1.82 2.78 -6.56
CA GLY A 95 -3.26 2.57 -6.71
C GLY A 95 -3.82 3.20 -7.99
N ILE A 96 -3.38 4.40 -8.37
CA ILE A 96 -3.80 5.06 -9.62
C ILE A 96 -3.33 4.26 -10.85
N LEU A 97 -2.09 3.79 -10.86
CA LEU A 97 -1.57 2.98 -11.98
C LEU A 97 -2.33 1.66 -12.12
N LEU A 98 -2.61 0.97 -11.02
CA LEU A 98 -3.36 -0.29 -11.03
C LEU A 98 -4.81 -0.09 -11.48
N ILE A 99 -5.50 0.96 -10.98
CA ILE A 99 -6.84 1.32 -11.43
C ILE A 99 -6.83 1.67 -12.92
N GLY A 100 -5.86 2.47 -13.36
CA GLY A 100 -5.73 2.90 -14.75
C GLY A 100 -5.51 1.72 -15.70
N ALA A 101 -4.56 0.83 -15.36
CA ALA A 101 -4.28 -0.37 -16.14
C ALA A 101 -5.49 -1.31 -16.21
N ALA A 102 -6.16 -1.56 -15.08
CA ALA A 102 -7.35 -2.40 -15.04
C ALA A 102 -8.55 -1.79 -15.78
N THR A 103 -8.74 -0.48 -15.68
CA THR A 103 -9.80 0.23 -16.42
C THR A 103 -9.54 0.20 -17.92
N TYR A 104 -8.30 0.43 -18.35
CA TYR A 104 -7.91 0.32 -19.75
C TYR A 104 -8.15 -1.09 -20.29
N ALA A 105 -7.73 -2.12 -19.56
CA ALA A 105 -7.95 -3.51 -19.95
C ALA A 105 -9.44 -3.86 -20.00
N PHE A 106 -10.24 -3.38 -19.04
CA PHE A 106 -11.68 -3.56 -19.00
C PHE A 106 -12.39 -2.96 -20.23
N ILE A 107 -12.05 -1.72 -20.60
CA ILE A 107 -12.60 -1.06 -21.79
C ILE A 107 -12.24 -1.87 -23.05
N ASN A 108 -10.97 -2.26 -23.21
CA ASN A 108 -10.53 -3.06 -24.34
C ASN A 108 -11.22 -4.45 -24.39
N ALA A 109 -11.50 -5.04 -23.23
CA ALA A 109 -12.20 -6.32 -23.15
C ALA A 109 -13.68 -6.18 -23.56
N ILE A 110 -14.35 -5.10 -23.15
CA ILE A 110 -15.70 -4.76 -23.61
C ILE A 110 -15.71 -4.55 -25.12
N ASP A 111 -14.78 -3.74 -25.65
CA ASP A 111 -14.67 -3.49 -27.08
C ASP A 111 -14.43 -4.79 -27.87
N SER A 112 -13.54 -5.64 -27.38
CA SER A 112 -13.27 -6.95 -27.98
C SER A 112 -14.51 -7.85 -27.97
N LEU A 113 -15.32 -7.82 -26.90
CA LEU A 113 -16.55 -8.60 -26.81
C LEU A 113 -17.60 -8.08 -27.80
N LEU A 114 -17.75 -6.76 -27.95
CA LEU A 114 -18.71 -6.14 -28.87
C LEU A 114 -18.32 -6.33 -30.35
N LEU A 115 -17.03 -6.45 -30.66
CA LEU A 115 -16.51 -6.64 -32.03
C LEU A 115 -16.47 -8.11 -32.49
N GLY A 116 -17.11 -9.02 -31.75
CA GLY A 116 -17.19 -10.45 -32.11
C GLY A 116 -16.17 -11.34 -31.43
N GLY A 117 -15.50 -10.85 -30.39
CA GLY A 117 -14.50 -11.58 -29.61
C GLY A 117 -13.08 -11.49 -30.19
N ARG A 118 -12.21 -12.34 -29.69
CA ARG A 118 -10.81 -12.46 -30.09
C ARG A 118 -10.41 -13.92 -30.18
N GLU A 119 -9.91 -14.31 -31.33
CA GLU A 119 -9.29 -15.62 -31.52
C GLU A 119 -8.03 -15.74 -30.65
N ILE A 120 -7.98 -16.79 -29.84
CA ILE A 120 -6.83 -17.07 -28.98
C ILE A 120 -6.20 -18.40 -29.36
N LEU A 121 -4.87 -18.45 -29.31
CA LEU A 121 -4.13 -19.70 -29.43
C LEU A 121 -4.09 -20.38 -28.06
N PHE A 122 -5.18 -21.08 -27.72
CA PHE A 122 -5.38 -21.74 -26.43
C PHE A 122 -4.20 -22.63 -26.00
N GLY A 123 -3.47 -23.25 -26.93
CA GLY A 123 -2.30 -24.06 -26.60
C GLY A 123 -1.21 -23.28 -25.88
N TYR A 124 -0.84 -22.09 -26.39
CA TYR A 124 0.13 -21.23 -25.72
C TYR A 124 -0.40 -20.73 -24.38
N ALA A 125 -1.68 -20.34 -24.32
CA ALA A 125 -2.33 -19.86 -23.10
C ALA A 125 -2.32 -20.92 -21.99
N ILE A 126 -2.72 -22.16 -22.28
CA ILE A 126 -2.75 -23.27 -21.32
C ILE A 126 -1.34 -23.59 -20.81
N VAL A 127 -0.35 -23.65 -21.70
CA VAL A 127 1.05 -23.96 -21.32
C VAL A 127 1.58 -22.93 -20.33
N ILE A 128 1.43 -21.63 -20.60
CA ILE A 128 1.93 -20.61 -19.68
C ILE A 128 1.16 -20.63 -18.36
N THR A 129 -0.17 -20.78 -18.39
CA THR A 129 -0.96 -20.82 -17.16
C THR A 129 -0.59 -22.01 -16.28
N LEU A 130 -0.31 -23.19 -16.85
CA LEU A 130 0.20 -24.34 -16.11
C LEU A 130 1.56 -24.04 -15.46
N ILE A 131 2.47 -23.41 -16.19
CA ILE A 131 3.78 -23.00 -15.65
C ILE A 131 3.58 -22.01 -14.50
N SER A 132 2.73 -21.00 -14.66
CA SER A 132 2.40 -20.01 -13.62
C SER A 132 1.88 -20.69 -12.36
N ILE A 133 0.88 -21.57 -12.46
CA ILE A 133 0.33 -22.29 -11.30
C ILE A 133 1.41 -23.07 -10.55
N VAL A 134 2.29 -23.78 -11.27
CA VAL A 134 3.37 -24.55 -10.65
C VAL A 134 4.32 -23.63 -9.89
N VAL A 135 4.74 -22.52 -10.51
CA VAL A 135 5.64 -21.54 -9.88
C VAL A 135 4.97 -20.88 -8.67
N GLU A 136 3.74 -20.42 -8.83
CA GLU A 136 2.97 -19.70 -7.80
C GLU A 136 2.70 -20.57 -6.58
N LEU A 137 2.24 -21.82 -6.78
CA LEU A 137 2.04 -22.75 -5.68
C LEU A 137 3.36 -23.15 -5.01
N SER A 138 4.41 -23.39 -5.81
CA SER A 138 5.73 -23.77 -5.28
C SER A 138 6.29 -22.67 -4.38
N LEU A 139 6.27 -21.41 -4.84
CA LEU A 139 6.73 -20.26 -4.07
C LEU A 139 5.83 -19.99 -2.87
N GLY A 140 4.51 -19.97 -3.03
CA GLY A 140 3.57 -19.76 -1.93
C GLY A 140 3.76 -20.78 -0.81
N ILE A 141 3.90 -22.07 -1.14
CA ILE A 141 4.13 -23.13 -0.16
C ILE A 141 5.54 -23.02 0.45
N PHE A 142 6.57 -22.74 -0.35
CA PHE A 142 7.94 -22.59 0.11
C PHE A 142 8.08 -21.44 1.12
N ILE A 143 7.56 -20.26 0.79
CA ILE A 143 7.58 -19.07 1.65
C ILE A 143 6.75 -19.33 2.90
N LYS A 144 5.55 -19.92 2.79
CA LYS A 144 4.73 -20.28 3.95
C LYS A 144 5.44 -21.24 4.90
N LYS A 145 6.17 -22.23 4.37
CA LYS A 145 6.95 -23.18 5.18
C LYS A 145 8.14 -22.49 5.86
N ALA A 146 8.89 -21.68 5.12
CA ALA A 146 10.01 -20.91 5.66
C ALA A 146 9.55 -19.91 6.73
N ASN A 147 8.35 -19.33 6.57
CA ASN A 147 7.83 -18.37 7.53
C ASN A 147 7.42 -18.97 8.88
N LYS A 148 7.24 -20.30 8.98
CA LYS A 148 6.96 -20.94 10.28
C LYS A 148 8.08 -20.73 11.31
N SER A 149 9.32 -20.60 10.86
CA SER A 149 10.46 -20.34 11.75
C SER A 149 10.81 -18.86 11.87
N ILE A 150 10.49 -18.04 10.87
CA ILE A 150 10.79 -16.60 10.84
C ILE A 150 9.71 -15.79 11.58
N ASN A 151 8.44 -16.21 11.49
CA ASN A 151 7.27 -15.55 12.06
C ASN A 151 7.13 -14.07 11.63
N SER A 152 7.29 -13.82 10.32
CA SER A 152 7.12 -12.50 9.71
C SER A 152 5.70 -12.32 9.15
N GLU A 153 5.09 -11.18 9.45
CA GLU A 153 3.81 -10.78 8.87
C GLU A 153 3.94 -10.51 7.36
N PHE A 154 5.05 -9.91 6.91
CA PHE A 154 5.31 -9.66 5.49
C PHE A 154 5.37 -10.95 4.68
N LEU A 155 6.07 -11.98 5.18
CA LEU A 155 6.12 -13.29 4.52
C LEU A 155 4.77 -14.01 4.57
N THR A 156 3.94 -13.74 5.58
CA THR A 156 2.56 -14.26 5.64
C THR A 156 1.75 -13.67 4.50
N LEU A 157 1.74 -12.34 4.38
CA LEU A 157 1.04 -11.61 3.32
C LEU A 157 1.53 -12.03 1.92
N ASP A 158 2.84 -12.13 1.72
CA ASP A 158 3.45 -12.58 0.46
C ASP A 158 3.02 -14.00 0.09
N SER A 159 3.03 -14.94 1.04
CA SER A 159 2.57 -16.31 0.78
C SER A 159 1.07 -16.40 0.46
N ILE A 160 0.24 -15.53 1.07
CA ILE A 160 -1.19 -15.43 0.75
C ILE A 160 -1.37 -14.86 -0.66
N SER A 161 -0.58 -13.85 -1.03
CA SER A 161 -0.59 -13.26 -2.37
C SER A 161 -0.32 -14.31 -3.45
N TRP A 162 0.74 -15.12 -3.30
CA TRP A 162 1.05 -16.22 -4.22
C TRP A 162 -0.08 -17.26 -4.34
N LEU A 163 -0.79 -17.55 -3.24
CA LEU A 163 -1.93 -18.47 -3.28
C LEU A 163 -3.15 -17.86 -3.98
N ILE A 164 -3.36 -16.55 -3.85
CA ILE A 164 -4.40 -15.82 -4.59
C ILE A 164 -4.06 -15.84 -6.08
N SER A 165 -2.82 -15.54 -6.48
CA SER A 165 -2.38 -15.62 -7.88
C SER A 165 -2.57 -17.02 -8.45
N ALA A 166 -2.15 -18.07 -7.72
CA ALA A 166 -2.39 -19.46 -8.12
C ALA A 166 -3.88 -19.78 -8.33
N SER A 167 -4.75 -19.21 -7.49
CA SER A 167 -6.20 -19.40 -7.61
C SER A 167 -6.78 -18.71 -8.85
N MET A 168 -6.27 -17.52 -9.18
CA MET A 168 -6.62 -16.80 -10.42
C MET A 168 -6.15 -17.57 -11.66
N SER A 169 -4.88 -18.00 -11.66
CA SER A 169 -4.31 -18.82 -12.73
C SER A 169 -5.06 -20.13 -12.92
N LEU A 170 -5.52 -20.79 -11.85
CA LEU A 170 -6.41 -21.95 -11.95
C LEU A 170 -7.71 -21.59 -12.67
N GLY A 171 -8.34 -20.46 -12.35
CA GLY A 171 -9.52 -19.95 -13.06
C GLY A 171 -9.26 -19.76 -14.55
N TYR A 172 -8.13 -19.16 -14.92
CA TYR A 172 -7.72 -19.00 -16.32
C TYR A 172 -7.51 -20.35 -17.00
N LEU A 173 -6.87 -21.31 -16.33
CA LEU A 173 -6.66 -22.65 -16.85
C LEU A 173 -8.00 -23.32 -17.16
N PHE A 174 -8.99 -23.24 -16.26
CA PHE A 174 -10.32 -23.78 -16.50
C PHE A 174 -10.98 -23.13 -17.72
N ALA A 175 -10.94 -21.80 -17.84
CA ALA A 175 -11.55 -21.09 -18.96
C ALA A 175 -10.87 -21.42 -20.30
N PHE A 176 -9.54 -21.42 -20.36
CA PHE A 176 -8.79 -21.74 -21.57
C PHE A 176 -8.88 -23.22 -21.96
N THR A 177 -8.88 -24.12 -20.98
CA THR A 177 -9.11 -25.56 -21.25
C THR A 177 -10.51 -25.80 -21.80
N PHE A 178 -11.53 -25.14 -21.23
CA PHE A 178 -12.89 -25.19 -21.77
C PHE A 178 -12.93 -24.69 -23.21
N GLY A 179 -12.30 -23.55 -23.51
CA GLY A 179 -12.22 -23.02 -24.87
C GLY A 179 -11.49 -23.92 -25.86
N TYR A 180 -10.40 -24.56 -25.43
CA TYR A 180 -9.67 -25.52 -26.24
C TYR A 180 -10.53 -26.74 -26.62
N ILE A 181 -11.32 -27.27 -25.67
CA ILE A 181 -12.21 -28.42 -25.91
C ILE A 181 -13.43 -28.01 -26.73
N ALA A 182 -13.97 -26.80 -26.53
CA ALA A 182 -15.09 -26.27 -27.30
C ALA A 182 -14.72 -26.02 -28.77
N LYS A 183 -13.44 -25.82 -29.06
CA LYS A 183 -12.94 -25.58 -30.42
C LYS A 183 -13.24 -26.78 -31.34
N ASN A 184 -13.77 -26.51 -32.53
CA ASN A 184 -14.26 -27.52 -33.49
C ASN A 184 -15.47 -28.36 -33.02
N THR A 185 -16.22 -27.88 -32.02
CA THR A 185 -17.49 -28.50 -31.60
C THR A 185 -18.67 -27.58 -31.96
N SER A 186 -19.89 -27.96 -31.59
CA SER A 186 -21.06 -27.06 -31.70
C SER A 186 -20.95 -25.79 -30.86
N LEU A 187 -19.98 -25.73 -29.93
CA LEU A 187 -19.71 -24.58 -29.05
C LEU A 187 -18.60 -23.67 -29.56
N ASP A 188 -18.08 -23.88 -30.77
CA ASP A 188 -16.96 -23.12 -31.34
C ASP A 188 -17.23 -21.60 -31.37
N TRP A 189 -18.51 -21.21 -31.53
CA TRP A 189 -18.96 -19.82 -31.50
C TRP A 189 -18.67 -19.08 -30.19
N ILE A 190 -18.48 -19.78 -29.07
CA ILE A 190 -18.16 -19.19 -27.76
C ILE A 190 -16.66 -18.86 -27.66
N THR A 191 -15.82 -19.58 -28.40
CA THR A 191 -14.36 -19.56 -28.21
C THR A 191 -13.73 -18.16 -28.29
N PRO A 192 -14.16 -17.23 -29.19
CA PRO A 192 -13.58 -15.89 -29.25
C PRO A 192 -13.96 -15.01 -28.05
N TYR A 193 -15.03 -15.36 -27.31
CA TYR A 193 -15.54 -14.56 -26.21
C TYR A 193 -14.95 -14.95 -24.85
N ILE A 194 -14.25 -16.09 -24.77
CA ILE A 194 -13.73 -16.62 -23.50
C ILE A 194 -12.73 -15.64 -22.87
N ASP A 195 -11.69 -15.25 -23.60
CA ASP A 195 -10.65 -14.37 -23.06
C ASP A 195 -11.19 -12.97 -22.67
N PRO A 196 -11.96 -12.26 -23.52
CA PRO A 196 -12.59 -11.01 -23.11
C PRO A 196 -13.51 -11.14 -21.90
N SER A 197 -14.27 -12.23 -21.79
CA SER A 197 -15.18 -12.45 -20.66
C SER A 197 -14.43 -12.69 -19.35
N VAL A 198 -13.36 -13.48 -19.38
CA VAL A 198 -12.49 -13.69 -18.22
C VAL A 198 -11.85 -12.37 -17.80
N LEU A 199 -11.31 -11.60 -18.74
CA LEU A 199 -10.70 -10.31 -18.43
C LEU A 199 -11.71 -9.32 -17.80
N ILE A 200 -12.93 -9.21 -18.36
CA ILE A 200 -14.01 -8.40 -17.78
C ILE A 200 -14.29 -8.83 -16.34
N PHE A 201 -14.46 -10.14 -16.12
CA PHE A 201 -14.73 -10.67 -14.79
C PHE A 201 -13.64 -10.30 -13.80
N VAL A 202 -12.36 -10.52 -14.15
CA VAL A 202 -11.21 -10.17 -13.32
C VAL A 202 -11.17 -8.67 -12.99
N CYS A 203 -11.33 -7.81 -14.00
CA CYS A 203 -11.28 -6.36 -13.83
C CYS A 203 -12.36 -5.84 -12.86
N ILE A 204 -13.57 -6.42 -12.88
CA ILE A 204 -14.66 -6.03 -11.95
C ILE A 204 -14.25 -6.20 -10.48
N PHE A 205 -13.47 -7.24 -10.16
CA PHE A 205 -12.99 -7.47 -8.79
C PHE A 205 -11.75 -6.66 -8.44
N ILE A 206 -10.85 -6.44 -9.41
CA ILE A 206 -9.57 -5.78 -9.17
C ILE A 206 -9.72 -4.25 -9.07
N ILE A 207 -10.51 -3.62 -9.94
CA ILE A 207 -10.66 -2.15 -10.00
C ILE A 207 -11.03 -1.52 -8.63
N PRO A 208 -12.00 -2.06 -7.86
CA PRO A 208 -12.40 -1.46 -6.58
C PRO A 208 -11.34 -1.60 -5.47
N MET A 209 -10.45 -2.60 -5.56
CA MET A 209 -9.53 -2.97 -4.49
C MET A 209 -8.61 -1.82 -4.05
N PRO A 210 -7.87 -1.11 -4.94
CA PRO A 210 -6.99 -0.01 -4.56
C PRO A 210 -7.72 1.31 -4.25
N PHE A 211 -9.05 1.43 -4.47
CA PHE A 211 -9.75 2.72 -4.36
C PHE A 211 -9.65 3.31 -2.94
N LYS A 212 -9.78 2.47 -1.90
CA LYS A 212 -9.61 2.91 -0.51
C LYS A 212 -8.19 3.38 -0.23
N THR A 213 -7.20 2.69 -0.78
CA THR A 213 -5.78 3.05 -0.65
C THR A 213 -5.50 4.40 -1.32
N VAL A 214 -6.00 4.63 -2.54
CA VAL A 214 -5.86 5.93 -3.24
C VAL A 214 -6.56 7.04 -2.47
N LYS A 215 -7.80 6.82 -2.01
CA LYS A 215 -8.53 7.83 -1.22
C LYS A 215 -7.78 8.20 0.06
N LYS A 216 -7.23 7.21 0.77
CA LYS A 216 -6.43 7.43 1.98
C LYS A 216 -5.14 8.17 1.66
N ALA A 217 -4.41 7.76 0.63
CA ALA A 217 -3.19 8.41 0.18
C ALA A 217 -3.42 9.88 -0.18
N LEU A 218 -4.48 10.19 -0.94
CA LEU A 218 -4.84 11.58 -1.28
C LEU A 218 -5.20 12.40 -0.03
N ALA A 219 -5.96 11.81 0.90
CA ALA A 219 -6.28 12.47 2.16
C ALA A 219 -5.01 12.79 2.97
N ASP A 220 -4.07 11.85 3.05
CA ASP A 220 -2.81 12.04 3.76
C ASP A 220 -1.91 13.08 3.07
N ILE A 221 -1.88 13.13 1.71
CA ILE A 221 -1.13 14.14 0.94
C ILE A 221 -1.72 15.55 1.14
N LEU A 222 -3.05 15.65 1.19
CA LEU A 222 -3.77 16.92 1.36
C LEU A 222 -3.90 17.32 2.84
N LEU A 223 -3.26 16.60 3.76
CA LEU A 223 -3.30 16.84 5.21
C LEU A 223 -4.74 16.86 5.77
N VAL A 224 -5.64 16.06 5.19
CA VAL A 224 -7.03 15.97 5.63
C VAL A 224 -7.06 15.42 7.05
N THR A 225 -7.71 16.15 7.96
CA THR A 225 -7.76 15.80 9.38
C THR A 225 -8.40 14.42 9.61
N PRO A 226 -7.66 13.47 10.20
CA PRO A 226 -8.23 12.18 10.61
C PRO A 226 -9.17 12.36 11.81
N LEU A 227 -10.46 12.10 11.61
CA LEU A 227 -11.51 12.36 12.62
C LEU A 227 -11.24 11.65 13.96
N GLU A 228 -10.90 10.36 13.94
CA GLU A 228 -10.65 9.57 15.16
C GLU A 228 -9.47 10.12 15.96
N LEU A 229 -8.35 10.45 15.30
CA LEU A 229 -7.18 11.02 15.95
C LEU A 229 -7.49 12.44 16.48
N LYS A 230 -8.21 13.25 15.71
CA LYS A 230 -8.65 14.58 16.14
C LYS A 230 -9.51 14.51 17.40
N GLN A 231 -10.49 13.62 17.44
CA GLN A 231 -11.34 13.40 18.62
C GLN A 231 -10.53 12.94 19.84
N GLN A 232 -9.55 12.06 19.64
CA GLN A 232 -8.65 11.64 20.71
C GLN A 232 -7.83 12.82 21.27
N VAL A 233 -7.23 13.61 20.39
CA VAL A 233 -6.43 14.79 20.76
C VAL A 233 -7.28 15.84 21.47
N ASP A 234 -8.46 16.14 20.94
CA ASP A 234 -9.38 17.13 21.54
C ASP A 234 -9.81 16.70 22.94
N LYS A 235 -10.12 15.42 23.14
CA LYS A 235 -10.48 14.89 24.47
C LYS A 235 -9.36 15.04 25.49
N ILE A 236 -8.12 14.79 25.09
CA ILE A 236 -6.94 14.95 25.95
C ILE A 236 -6.75 16.44 26.28
N ALA A 237 -6.77 17.30 25.26
CA ALA A 237 -6.59 18.73 25.43
C ALA A 237 -7.68 19.36 26.31
N GLU A 238 -8.96 18.96 26.15
CA GLU A 238 -10.06 19.39 27.01
C GLU A 238 -9.83 19.02 28.49
N ASN A 239 -9.31 17.83 28.76
CA ASN A 239 -9.01 17.40 30.12
C ASN A 239 -7.87 18.24 30.72
N ILE A 240 -6.83 18.52 29.95
CA ILE A 240 -5.71 19.37 30.36
C ILE A 240 -6.18 20.80 30.64
N VAL A 241 -7.04 21.37 29.78
CA VAL A 241 -7.67 22.67 29.99
C VAL A 241 -8.41 22.71 31.32
N LYS A 242 -9.27 21.72 31.58
CA LYS A 242 -10.05 21.64 32.83
C LYS A 242 -9.18 21.43 34.07
N LYS A 243 -8.15 20.59 33.95
CA LYS A 243 -7.26 20.22 35.06
C LYS A 243 -6.39 21.39 35.53
N TYR A 244 -5.86 22.16 34.58
CA TYR A 244 -4.90 23.21 34.87
C TYR A 244 -5.47 24.63 34.80
N GLY A 245 -6.71 24.80 34.31
CA GLY A 245 -7.38 26.10 34.25
C GLY A 245 -6.91 27.00 33.11
N PHE A 246 -6.59 26.40 31.95
CA PHE A 246 -6.36 27.16 30.72
C PHE A 246 -7.67 27.80 30.21
N ASP A 247 -7.59 28.89 29.46
CA ASP A 247 -8.78 29.55 28.92
C ASP A 247 -9.43 28.71 27.80
N SER A 248 -8.61 28.17 26.90
CA SER A 248 -9.04 27.30 25.81
C SER A 248 -7.85 26.59 25.15
N PHE A 249 -8.12 25.79 24.11
CA PHE A 249 -7.09 25.18 23.28
C PHE A 249 -7.42 25.28 21.79
N ARG A 250 -6.40 25.09 20.95
CA ARG A 250 -6.51 24.77 19.53
C ARG A 250 -5.64 23.57 19.23
N ALA A 251 -6.14 22.69 18.36
CA ALA A 251 -5.44 21.48 17.98
C ALA A 251 -5.49 21.30 16.46
N TYR A 252 -4.34 21.31 15.81
CA TYR A 252 -4.19 20.97 14.41
C TYR A 252 -3.64 19.55 14.33
N VAL A 253 -4.32 18.71 13.56
CA VAL A 253 -4.00 17.29 13.48
C VAL A 253 -4.02 16.87 12.03
N ALA A 254 -2.92 16.28 11.59
CA ALA A 254 -2.79 15.68 10.27
C ALA A 254 -2.15 14.29 10.38
N ARG A 255 -2.38 13.47 9.36
CA ARG A 255 -1.68 12.20 9.18
C ARG A 255 -0.98 12.22 7.83
N VAL A 256 0.28 11.80 7.82
CA VAL A 256 1.11 11.72 6.62
C VAL A 256 1.72 10.33 6.57
N GLY A 257 1.09 9.41 5.84
CA GLY A 257 1.47 7.99 5.85
C GLY A 257 1.32 7.40 7.25
N ARG A 258 2.42 6.89 7.82
CA ARG A 258 2.47 6.47 9.24
C ARG A 258 2.66 7.61 10.23
N GLY A 259 3.16 8.78 9.79
CA GLY A 259 3.44 9.93 10.65
C GLY A 259 2.16 10.58 11.19
N ARG A 260 2.11 10.84 12.49
CA ARG A 260 1.05 11.60 13.16
C ARG A 260 1.57 12.99 13.49
N GLN A 261 1.00 14.02 12.89
CA GLN A 261 1.40 15.41 13.14
C GLN A 261 0.34 16.09 14.00
N ILE A 262 0.74 16.54 15.19
CA ILE A 262 -0.13 17.17 16.17
C ILE A 262 0.52 18.50 16.59
N GLU A 263 -0.20 19.59 16.40
CA GLU A 263 0.15 20.90 16.93
C GLU A 263 -0.93 21.33 17.91
N LEU A 264 -0.53 21.51 19.16
CA LEU A 264 -1.40 21.87 20.27
C LEU A 264 -1.03 23.24 20.80
N TYR A 265 -2.04 24.10 20.90
CA TYR A 265 -1.93 25.43 21.46
C TYR A 265 -2.84 25.50 22.67
N PHE A 266 -2.28 25.82 23.83
CA PHE A 266 -3.02 26.09 25.05
C PHE A 266 -2.99 27.59 25.34
N ILE A 267 -4.18 28.17 25.46
CA ILE A 267 -4.34 29.60 25.76
C ILE A 267 -4.29 29.79 27.27
N VAL A 268 -3.26 30.50 27.71
CA VAL A 268 -2.94 30.73 29.12
C VAL A 268 -3.60 32.03 29.58
N PRO A 269 -4.28 32.03 30.74
CA PRO A 269 -4.85 33.26 31.28
C PRO A 269 -3.80 34.34 31.50
N LYS A 270 -4.05 35.56 30.98
CA LYS A 270 -3.15 36.71 31.15
C LYS A 270 -2.89 37.11 32.61
N SER A 271 -3.79 36.69 33.52
CA SER A 271 -3.67 36.95 34.95
C SER A 271 -2.68 36.02 35.67
N TRP A 272 -2.20 34.96 35.03
CA TRP A 272 -1.26 34.04 35.65
C TRP A 272 0.10 34.69 35.88
N PRO A 273 0.78 34.36 36.99
CA PRO A 273 2.16 34.77 37.18
C PRO A 273 3.07 34.07 36.18
N ALA A 274 4.23 34.67 35.91
CA ALA A 274 5.29 34.01 35.15
C ALA A 274 5.70 32.71 35.88
N LYS A 275 5.73 31.61 35.13
CA LYS A 275 6.26 30.31 35.59
C LYS A 275 7.64 30.06 35.00
N LYS A 276 8.42 29.21 35.66
CA LYS A 276 9.71 28.77 35.12
C LYS A 276 9.50 27.89 33.87
N LEU A 277 10.48 27.87 32.96
CA LEU A 277 10.38 27.08 31.74
C LEU A 277 10.26 25.58 32.04
N GLU A 278 10.94 25.10 33.08
CA GLU A 278 10.91 23.71 33.51
C GLU A 278 9.50 23.28 33.95
N GLU A 279 8.68 24.19 34.47
CA GLU A 279 7.29 23.90 34.83
C GLU A 279 6.41 23.72 33.58
N TRP A 280 6.69 24.48 32.52
CA TRP A 280 6.02 24.28 31.23
C TRP A 280 6.47 22.97 30.57
N ASP A 281 7.75 22.63 30.68
CA ASP A 281 8.29 21.39 30.13
C ASP A 281 7.71 20.14 30.82
N LEU A 282 7.55 20.17 32.14
CA LEU A 282 6.87 19.09 32.88
C LEU A 282 5.43 18.88 32.39
N LEU A 283 4.73 19.95 32.05
CA LEU A 283 3.40 19.87 31.47
C LEU A 283 3.44 19.32 30.03
N ARG A 284 4.43 19.69 29.22
CA ARG A 284 4.64 19.09 27.88
C ARG A 284 4.87 17.58 27.99
N ASP A 285 5.73 17.15 28.92
CA ASP A 285 6.01 15.73 29.16
C ASP A 285 4.76 14.94 29.56
N GLU A 286 3.86 15.54 30.36
CA GLU A 286 2.58 14.93 30.72
C GLU A 286 1.66 14.78 29.51
N ILE A 287 1.49 15.85 28.73
CA ILE A 287 0.65 15.85 27.53
C ILE A 287 1.19 14.86 26.48
N GLU A 288 2.50 14.86 26.25
CA GLU A 288 3.18 13.92 25.37
C GLU A 288 2.91 12.47 25.80
N LYS A 289 2.99 12.20 27.11
CA LYS A 289 2.70 10.87 27.66
C LYS A 289 1.27 10.43 27.40
N GLU A 290 0.29 11.34 27.52
CA GLU A 290 -1.12 11.02 27.21
C GLU A 290 -1.38 10.82 25.71
N LEU A 291 -0.62 11.48 24.83
CA LEU A 291 -0.76 11.39 23.36
C LEU A 291 0.00 10.22 22.71
N GLY A 292 0.91 9.59 23.47
CA GLY A 292 1.65 8.41 23.06
C GLY A 292 3.15 8.65 22.88
N LYS A 293 3.84 9.02 23.98
CA LYS A 293 5.30 9.27 24.06
C LYS A 293 6.20 8.20 23.43
N GLU A 294 5.75 6.96 23.35
CA GLU A 294 6.54 5.85 22.83
C GLU A 294 6.43 5.65 21.31
N ASP A 295 5.59 6.42 20.61
CA ASP A 295 5.44 6.31 19.16
C ASP A 295 6.55 7.08 18.43
N PRO A 296 7.48 6.39 17.73
CA PRO A 296 8.54 7.05 16.96
C PRO A 296 8.02 7.84 15.74
N ASP A 297 6.76 7.64 15.35
CA ASP A 297 6.11 8.33 14.22
C ASP A 297 5.25 9.53 14.68
N LEU A 298 5.28 9.89 15.96
CA LEU A 298 4.60 11.07 16.49
C LEU A 298 5.47 12.33 16.35
N TRP A 299 4.97 13.29 15.57
CA TRP A 299 5.48 14.66 15.52
C TRP A 299 4.55 15.57 16.33
N LEU A 300 5.04 16.05 17.47
CA LEU A 300 4.24 16.81 18.44
C LEU A 300 4.86 18.19 18.71
N THR A 301 4.07 19.23 18.50
CA THR A 301 4.39 20.61 18.90
C THR A 301 3.39 21.06 19.96
N ILE A 302 3.87 21.53 21.12
CA ILE A 302 3.01 22.09 22.18
C ILE A 302 3.45 23.52 22.48
N VAL A 303 2.52 24.46 22.26
CA VAL A 303 2.69 25.89 22.49
C VAL A 303 1.77 26.35 23.62
N PHE A 304 2.34 27.10 24.56
CA PHE A 304 1.59 27.83 25.59
C PHE A 304 1.71 29.32 25.26
N THR A 305 0.57 29.99 25.12
CA THR A 305 0.53 31.41 24.74
C THR A 305 -0.60 32.12 25.46
N THR A 306 -0.41 33.40 25.80
CA THR A 306 -1.49 34.26 26.32
C THR A 306 -2.26 34.98 25.21
N ASP A 307 -1.83 34.80 23.97
CA ASP A 307 -2.34 35.50 22.80
C ASP A 307 -2.90 34.47 21.80
N CYS A 308 -4.21 34.59 21.55
CA CYS A 308 -4.97 33.68 20.70
C CYS A 308 -4.55 33.77 19.22
N GLU A 309 -3.98 34.89 18.77
CA GLU A 309 -3.56 35.06 17.37
C GLU A 309 -2.49 34.04 16.97
N TRP A 310 -1.68 33.56 17.91
CA TRP A 310 -0.69 32.50 17.64
C TRP A 310 -1.30 31.12 17.42
N ALA A 311 -2.58 30.94 17.71
CA ALA A 311 -3.29 29.67 17.64
C ALA A 311 -4.31 29.61 16.48
N GLU A 312 -4.51 30.71 15.75
CA GLU A 312 -5.38 30.85 14.57
C GLU A 312 -4.58 30.76 13.26
#